data_AF-S6UY79-F1
#
_entry.id   AF-S6UY79-F1
#
_cell.length_a   1.000
_cell.length_b   1.000
_cell.length_c   1.000
_cell.angle_alpha   90.00
_cell.angle_beta   90.00
_cell.angle_gamma   90.00
#
_symmetry.space_group_name_H-M   'P 1'
#
loop_
_entity.id
_entity.type
_entity.pdbx_description
1 polymer ?
#
loop_
_entity_poly.entity_id
_entity_poly.type
_entity_poly.pdbx_seq_one_letter_code
_entity_poly.pdbx_strand_id
1 'polypeptide(L)'
;MIAVYRLVKRKWLAQAFDGEGAKLYGGRWNSKGNACVYCAGSESLALLEILVHLNNSGVARHYAMLELQIAEAHILNARPDTLPPDWREEPAPQATASFGD
;
A
#
# COMPACT_ATOMS: atom_id res chain seq x y z
N MET A 1 -6.95 -10.90 -15.22
CA MET A 1 -7.09 -10.70 -13.76
C MET A 1 -5.69 -10.56 -13.21
N ILE A 2 -5.45 -9.60 -12.31
CA ILE A 2 -4.16 -9.39 -11.68
C ILE A 2 -4.29 -9.69 -10.18
N ALA A 3 -3.37 -10.49 -9.66
CA ALA A 3 -3.23 -10.75 -8.25
C ALA A 3 -2.50 -9.58 -7.58
N VAL A 4 -3.07 -9.08 -6.48
CA VAL A 4 -2.40 -8.11 -5.61
C VAL A 4 -2.48 -8.58 -4.16
N TYR A 5 -1.50 -8.19 -3.37
CA TYR A 5 -1.29 -8.74 -2.03
C TYR A 5 -1.32 -7.63 -0.99
N ARG A 6 -2.01 -7.87 0.12
CA ARG A 6 -2.06 -6.93 1.25
C ARG A 6 -1.71 -7.63 2.53
N LEU A 7 -0.72 -7.10 3.23
CA LEU A 7 -0.30 -7.59 4.54
C LEU A 7 -0.90 -6.68 5.63
N VAL A 8 -1.68 -7.27 6.54
CA VAL A 8 -2.46 -6.54 7.54
C VAL A 8 -2.29 -7.18 8.91
N LYS A 9 -2.20 -6.37 9.98
CA LYS A 9 -2.22 -6.91 11.35
C LYS A 9 -3.56 -7.61 11.58
N ARG A 10 -3.54 -8.84 12.09
CA ARG A 10 -4.74 -9.68 12.32
C ARG A 10 -5.85 -8.96 13.09
N LYS A 11 -5.51 -8.09 14.03
CA LYS A 11 -6.49 -7.29 14.80
C LYS A 11 -7.32 -6.31 13.95
N TRP A 12 -6.84 -5.96 12.76
CA TRP A 12 -7.49 -5.05 11.81
C TRP A 12 -8.05 -5.78 10.59
N LEU A 13 -8.15 -7.12 10.64
CA LEU A 13 -8.56 -7.91 9.48
C LEU A 13 -9.96 -7.55 8.98
N ALA A 14 -10.90 -7.27 9.89
CA ALA A 14 -12.25 -6.84 9.55
C ALA A 14 -12.30 -5.45 8.88
N GLN A 15 -11.27 -4.62 9.11
CA GLN A 15 -11.10 -3.28 8.55
C GLN A 15 -10.09 -3.27 7.39
N ALA A 16 -9.71 -4.43 6.85
CA ALA A 16 -8.59 -4.52 5.92
C ALA A 16 -8.73 -3.61 4.69
N PHE A 17 -9.96 -3.28 4.29
CA PHE A 17 -10.29 -2.57 3.06
C PHE A 17 -11.05 -1.25 3.26
N ASP A 18 -11.18 -0.73 4.48
CA ASP A 18 -11.86 0.55 4.72
C ASP A 18 -10.98 1.79 4.43
N GLY A 19 -9.67 1.60 4.32
CA GLY A 19 -8.69 2.65 4.03
C GLY A 19 -8.44 3.63 5.17
N GLU A 20 -8.97 3.37 6.37
CA GLU A 20 -8.95 4.32 7.49
C GLU A 20 -7.53 4.65 7.96
N GLY A 21 -6.63 3.68 7.95
CA GLY A 21 -5.22 3.90 8.30
C GLY A 21 -4.56 4.94 7.37
N ALA A 22 -4.70 4.78 6.06
CA ALA A 22 -4.13 5.71 5.10
C ALA A 22 -4.83 7.07 5.16
N LYS A 23 -6.13 7.10 5.47
CA LYS A 23 -6.89 8.33 5.67
C LYS A 23 -6.34 9.16 6.83
N LEU A 24 -6.08 8.53 7.98
CA LEU A 24 -5.63 9.22 9.20
C LEU A 24 -4.19 9.73 9.08
N TYR A 25 -3.30 8.94 8.47
CA TYR A 25 -1.86 9.23 8.47
C TYR A 25 -1.33 9.76 7.14
N GLY A 26 -2.07 9.60 6.05
CA GLY A 26 -1.58 9.81 4.69
C GLY A 26 -0.63 8.69 4.25
N GLY A 27 -0.20 8.76 3.00
CA GLY A 27 0.84 7.89 2.45
C GLY A 27 1.50 8.53 1.24
N ARG A 28 2.39 7.80 0.57
CA ARG A 28 3.06 8.30 -0.64
C ARG A 28 2.06 8.68 -1.73
N TRP A 29 0.96 7.95 -1.87
CA TRP A 29 -0.02 8.10 -2.95
C TRP A 29 -1.40 8.56 -2.48
N ASN A 30 -1.53 9.10 -1.25
CA ASN A 30 -2.80 9.68 -0.81
C ASN A 30 -2.60 10.74 0.27
N SER A 31 -3.38 11.81 0.20
CA SER A 31 -3.41 12.86 1.20
C SER A 31 -4.12 12.41 2.48
N LYS A 32 -3.75 13.02 3.61
CA LYS A 32 -4.51 12.90 4.86
C LYS A 32 -5.95 13.35 4.63
N GLY A 33 -6.91 12.56 5.11
CA GLY A 33 -8.34 12.77 4.88
C GLY A 33 -8.91 11.89 3.76
N ASN A 34 -8.08 11.35 2.86
CA ASN A 34 -8.50 10.49 1.77
C ASN A 34 -8.19 9.02 2.07
N ALA A 35 -9.21 8.16 2.01
CA ALA A 35 -9.07 6.74 2.28
C ALA A 35 -8.38 6.02 1.12
N CYS A 36 -7.38 5.20 1.43
CA CYS A 36 -6.63 4.44 0.44
C CYS A 36 -6.23 3.06 0.98
N VAL A 37 -6.23 2.05 0.11
CA VAL A 37 -5.81 0.69 0.43
C VAL A 37 -4.57 0.36 -0.40
N TYR A 38 -3.44 0.23 0.29
CA TYR A 38 -2.18 -0.17 -0.31
C TYR A 38 -2.10 -1.70 -0.47
N CYS A 39 -1.73 -2.13 -1.67
CA CYS A 39 -1.44 -3.51 -2.03
C CYS A 39 -0.10 -3.58 -2.78
N ALA A 40 0.52 -4.75 -2.80
CA ALA A 40 1.75 -5.04 -3.51
C ALA A 40 1.49 -5.99 -4.69
N GLY A 41 2.37 -5.95 -5.70
CA GLY A 41 2.30 -6.86 -6.85
C GLY A 41 2.78 -8.30 -6.56
N SER A 42 3.36 -8.56 -5.38
CA SER A 42 3.78 -9.89 -4.95
C SER A 42 3.72 -10.03 -3.42
N GLU A 43 3.64 -11.26 -2.93
CA GLU A 43 3.73 -11.57 -1.49
C GLU A 43 5.06 -11.07 -0.88
N SER A 44 6.16 -11.24 -1.60
CA SER A 44 7.49 -10.84 -1.15
C SER A 44 7.61 -9.33 -0.96
N LEU A 45 6.99 -8.53 -1.84
CA LEU A 45 6.97 -7.08 -1.73
C LEU A 45 6.06 -6.62 -0.57
N ALA A 46 4.90 -7.25 -0.38
CA ALA A 46 4.04 -6.98 0.77
C ALA A 46 4.74 -7.28 2.11
N LEU A 47 5.60 -8.29 2.15
CA LEU A 47 6.42 -8.63 3.33
C LEU A 47 7.58 -7.65 3.55
N LEU A 48 8.25 -7.19 2.48
CA LEU A 48 9.43 -6.33 2.56
C LEU A 48 9.15 -5.05 3.37
N GLU A 49 8.00 -4.43 3.16
CA GLU A 49 7.54 -3.24 3.88
C GLU A 49 7.54 -3.42 5.41
N ILE A 50 7.30 -4.65 5.85
CA ILE A 50 7.22 -5.01 7.27
C ILE A 50 8.57 -5.50 7.79
N LEU A 51 9.35 -6.22 6.97
CA LEU A 51 10.65 -6.77 7.35
C LEU A 51 11.71 -5.68 7.56
N VAL A 52 11.70 -4.60 6.79
CA VAL A 52 12.64 -3.47 6.97
C VAL A 52 12.48 -2.82 8.36
N HIS A 53 11.30 -2.94 8.96
CA HIS A 53 10.99 -2.35 10.26
C HIS A 53 11.08 -3.34 11.45
N LEU A 54 11.43 -4.61 11.21
CA LEU A 54 11.32 -5.66 12.23
C LEU A 54 12.61 -6.46 12.41
N ASN A 55 13.35 -6.14 13.47
CA ASN A 55 14.45 -6.96 14.00
C ASN A 55 13.97 -8.27 14.69
N ASN A 56 12.69 -8.66 14.55
CA ASN A 56 12.12 -9.82 15.24
C ASN A 56 11.14 -10.59 14.34
N SER A 57 11.56 -11.78 13.92
CA SER A 57 10.79 -12.73 13.10
C SER A 57 9.48 -13.17 13.75
N GLY A 58 9.37 -13.07 15.08
CA GLY A 58 8.16 -13.44 15.82
C GLY A 58 6.94 -12.56 15.49
N VAL A 59 7.12 -11.37 14.93
CA VAL A 59 6.02 -10.44 14.67
C VAL A 59 5.18 -10.85 13.46
N ALA A 60 5.74 -11.66 12.53
CA ALA A 60 5.02 -12.16 11.36
C ALA A 60 3.71 -12.91 11.74
N ARG A 61 3.67 -13.58 12.90
CA ARG A 61 2.48 -14.28 13.40
C ARG A 61 1.26 -13.35 13.60
N HIS A 62 1.51 -12.06 13.83
CA HIS A 62 0.46 -11.07 14.05
C HIS A 62 -0.08 -10.46 12.76
N TYR A 63 0.42 -10.89 11.60
CA TYR A 63 -0.06 -10.46 10.30
C TYR A 63 -0.83 -11.56 9.57
N ALA A 64 -1.70 -11.13 8.67
CA ALA A 64 -2.40 -11.96 7.70
C ALA A 64 -2.09 -11.42 6.30
N MET A 65 -1.71 -12.31 5.40
CA MET A 65 -1.59 -12.03 3.98
C MET A 65 -2.96 -12.22 3.34
N LEU A 66 -3.39 -11.23 2.57
CA LEU A 66 -4.61 -11.26 1.76
C LEU A 66 -4.21 -11.20 0.30
N GLU A 67 -4.72 -12.12 -0.50
CA GLU A 67 -4.67 -12.05 -1.96
C GLU A 67 -6.00 -11.49 -2.47
N LEU A 68 -5.92 -10.52 -3.38
CA LEU A 68 -7.06 -9.96 -4.09
C LEU A 68 -6.86 -10.17 -5.58
N GLN A 69 -7.98 -10.41 -6.26
CA GLN A 69 -8.02 -10.56 -7.70
C GLN A 69 -8.75 -9.36 -8.30
N ILE A 70 -8.04 -8.55 -9.10
CA ILE A 70 -8.57 -7.34 -9.73
C ILE A 70 -8.68 -7.57 -11.24
N ALA A 71 -9.83 -7.23 -11.82
CA ALA A 71 -9.96 -7.23 -13.28
C ALA A 71 -9.13 -6.10 -13.90
N GLU A 72 -8.38 -6.40 -14.95
CA GLU A 72 -7.50 -5.44 -15.61
C GLU A 72 -8.23 -4.19 -16.11
N ALA A 73 -9.52 -4.32 -16.46
CA ALA A 73 -10.38 -3.22 -16.84
C ALA A 73 -10.57 -2.15 -15.75
N HIS A 74 -10.30 -2.48 -14.48
CA HIS A 74 -10.36 -1.55 -13.35
C HIS A 74 -8.99 -0.98 -12.97
N ILE A 75 -7.93 -1.29 -13.71
CA ILE A 75 -6.56 -0.88 -13.37
C ILE A 75 -6.16 0.31 -14.25
N LEU A 76 -5.88 1.42 -13.59
CA LEU A 76 -5.14 2.53 -14.19
C LEU A 76 -3.64 2.29 -14.01
N ASN A 77 -2.89 2.19 -15.11
CA ASN A 77 -1.45 2.02 -15.06
C ASN A 77 -0.74 3.39 -15.03
N ALA A 78 -0.17 3.73 -13.87
CA ALA A 78 0.69 4.89 -13.72
C ALA A 78 2.09 4.58 -14.26
N ARG A 79 2.37 5.04 -15.48
CA ARG A 79 3.66 4.80 -16.13
C ARG A 79 4.74 5.74 -15.59
N PRO A 80 6.02 5.35 -15.57
CA PRO A 80 7.08 6.20 -15.02
C PRO A 80 7.20 7.60 -15.64
N ASP A 81 6.84 7.77 -16.93
CA ASP A 81 6.79 9.05 -17.65
C ASP A 81 5.64 9.96 -17.21
N THR A 82 4.67 9.43 -16.46
CA THR A 82 3.49 10.17 -15.96
C THR A 82 3.62 10.58 -14.50
N LEU A 83 4.63 10.05 -13.79
CA LEU A 83 4.84 10.30 -12.37
C LEU A 83 5.56 11.65 -12.14
N PRO A 84 5.35 12.29 -10.98
CA PRO A 84 6.15 13.44 -10.56
C PRO A 84 7.66 13.15 -10.67
N PRO A 85 8.51 14.06 -11.16
CA PRO A 85 9.94 13.78 -11.37
C PRO A 85 10.70 13.31 -10.11
N ASP A 86 10.23 13.73 -8.94
CA ASP A 86 10.77 13.47 -7.61
C ASP A 86 10.06 12.32 -6.89
N TRP A 87 9.24 11.51 -7.57
CA TRP A 87 8.36 10.54 -6.92
C TRP A 87 9.06 9.48 -6.04
N ARG A 88 10.36 9.29 -6.23
CA ARG A 88 11.19 8.33 -5.47
C ARG A 88 11.89 8.96 -4.26
N GLU A 89 11.81 10.27 -4.06
CA GLU A 89 12.47 10.93 -2.94
C GLU A 89 11.90 10.47 -1.59
N GLU A 90 12.75 10.54 -0.57
CA GLU A 90 12.43 10.26 0.83
C GLU A 90 12.79 11.47 1.71
N PRO A 91 11.84 12.06 2.45
CA PRO A 91 10.44 11.64 2.60
C PRO A 91 9.61 11.84 1.31
N ALA A 92 8.54 11.07 1.15
CA ALA A 92 7.63 11.17 0.00
C ALA A 92 7.15 12.61 -0.26
N PRO A 93 7.32 13.15 -1.47
CA PRO A 93 6.92 14.53 -1.78
C PRO A 93 5.41 14.66 -1.90
N GLN A 94 4.85 15.83 -1.56
CA GLN A 94 3.40 16.10 -1.63
C GLN A 94 2.82 15.89 -3.04
N ALA A 95 3.63 16.07 -4.09
CA ALA A 95 3.24 15.83 -5.46
C ALA A 95 2.79 14.37 -5.71
N THR A 96 3.39 13.39 -5.02
CA THR A 96 2.98 11.98 -5.13
C THR A 96 1.62 11.72 -4.50
N ALA A 97 1.32 12.33 -3.36
CA ALA A 97 -0.01 12.24 -2.74
C ALA A 97 -1.07 12.91 -3.62
N SER A 98 -0.77 14.09 -4.15
CA SER A 98 -1.69 14.84 -5.04
C SER A 98 -1.95 14.13 -6.37
N PHE A 99 -1.00 13.30 -6.84
CA PHE A 99 -1.16 12.48 -8.04
C PHE A 99 -2.08 11.27 -7.81
N GLY A 100 -2.08 10.72 -6.59
CA GLY A 100 -2.85 9.51 -6.26
C GLY A 100 -4.25 9.75 -5.67
N ASP A 101 -4.55 10.98 -5.25
CA ASP A 101 -5.90 11.42 -4.81
C ASP A 101 -6.90 11.49 -5.97
#